data_AF-A0A7S0GB38-F1
#
_entry.id   AF-A0A7S0GB38-F1
#
_cell.length_a   1.000
_cell.length_b   1.000
_cell.length_c   1.000
_cell.angle_alpha   90.00
_cell.angle_beta   90.00
_cell.angle_gamma   90.00
#
_symmetry.space_group_name_H-M   'P 1'
#
loop_
_entity.id
_entity.type
_entity.pdbx_description
1 polymer ?
#
loop_
_entity_poly.entity_id
_entity_poly.type
_entity_poly.pdbx_seq_one_letter_code
_entity_poly.pdbx_strand_id
1 'polypeptide(L)'
;AINSLNLQDLRGYLSQISVPADKERIEDIPAVFITMNRDTKIEKPVALAVRKMNSKIGETKALHIKLPPIPLTDTFFADRIGGYYSAEISTEMVRSLHNCDIINDSNEIIRNPRKPEKKPKWKNCLKRFALASADSMVSDESPLAEVLNTAFGMHEASRDGVKEALTFLKNRAGNPKIFDCNQK
;
A
#
# COMPACT_ATOMS: atom_id res chain seq x y z
N ALA A 1 16.32 -23.48 2.84
CA ALA A 1 15.06 -24.25 2.81
C ALA A 1 13.91 -23.31 3.15
N ILE A 2 13.00 -23.07 2.21
CA ILE A 2 11.74 -22.37 2.52
C ILE A 2 10.86 -23.43 3.19
N ASN A 3 10.72 -23.38 4.50
CA ASN A 3 9.74 -24.20 5.20
C ASN A 3 8.37 -23.92 4.58
N SER A 4 7.78 -24.94 3.98
CA SER A 4 6.44 -24.87 3.41
C SER A 4 5.48 -24.37 4.50
N LEU A 5 4.87 -23.21 4.24
CA LEU A 5 3.77 -22.71 5.07
C LEU A 5 2.63 -23.72 4.96
N ASN A 6 2.35 -24.47 6.04
CA ASN A 6 1.12 -25.24 6.13
C ASN A 6 -0.03 -24.24 6.28
N LEU A 7 -0.73 -23.95 5.17
CA LEU A 7 -1.81 -22.97 5.12
C LEU A 7 -3.06 -23.41 5.90
N GLN A 8 -3.15 -24.69 6.30
CA GLN A 8 -4.29 -25.21 7.06
C GLN A 8 -4.38 -24.64 8.49
N ASP A 9 -3.27 -24.10 9.02
CA ASP A 9 -3.21 -23.53 10.38
C ASP A 9 -3.40 -22.01 10.42
N LEU A 10 -3.59 -21.35 9.27
CA LEU A 10 -3.80 -19.91 9.20
C LEU A 10 -5.26 -19.57 9.51
N ARG A 11 -5.52 -19.10 10.73
CA ARG A 11 -6.82 -18.56 11.16
C ARG A 11 -6.72 -17.08 11.44
N GLY A 12 -7.49 -16.28 10.69
CA GLY A 12 -7.64 -14.85 10.97
C GLY A 12 -8.15 -14.07 9.76
N TYR A 13 -8.30 -12.76 9.97
CA TYR A 13 -8.80 -11.82 9.00
C TYR A 13 -7.66 -10.95 8.46
N LEU A 14 -7.60 -10.77 7.15
CA LEU A 14 -6.68 -9.82 6.50
C LEU A 14 -7.47 -8.92 5.55
N SER A 15 -7.32 -7.61 5.72
CA SER A 15 -7.88 -6.61 4.80
C SER A 15 -6.83 -5.58 4.43
N GLN A 16 -6.85 -5.11 3.18
CA GLN A 16 -5.91 -4.10 2.68
C GLN A 16 -6.55 -2.73 2.38
N ILE A 17 -7.86 -2.58 2.64
CA ILE A 17 -8.61 -1.42 2.11
C ILE A 17 -9.71 -0.96 3.06
N SER A 18 -10.31 -1.83 3.87
CA SER A 18 -11.43 -1.42 4.74
C SER A 18 -11.63 -2.32 5.95
N VAL A 19 -12.30 -1.77 6.96
CA VAL A 19 -12.90 -2.58 8.02
C VAL A 19 -14.17 -3.22 7.45
N PRO A 20 -14.42 -4.53 7.68
CA PRO A 20 -15.65 -5.16 7.20
C PRO A 20 -16.87 -4.46 7.84
N ALA A 21 -17.97 -4.38 7.08
CA ALA A 21 -19.22 -3.81 7.57
C ALA A 21 -19.76 -4.60 8.78
N ASP A 22 -19.59 -5.92 8.74
CA ASP A 22 -19.93 -6.85 9.80
C ASP A 22 -18.72 -7.05 10.72
N LYS A 23 -18.68 -6.28 11.81
CA LYS A 23 -17.55 -6.27 12.76
C LYS A 23 -17.59 -7.47 13.69
N GLU A 24 -18.76 -8.02 13.95
CA GLU A 24 -18.96 -9.17 14.86
C GLU A 24 -18.16 -10.39 14.36
N ARG A 25 -18.03 -10.55 13.04
CA ARG A 25 -17.25 -11.63 12.42
C ARG A 25 -15.74 -11.60 12.71
N ILE A 26 -15.20 -10.47 13.15
CA ILE A 26 -13.75 -10.30 13.35
C ILE A 26 -13.34 -10.07 14.81
N GLU A 27 -14.29 -9.94 15.75
CA GLU A 27 -13.99 -9.60 17.16
C GLU A 27 -13.22 -10.70 17.92
N ASP A 28 -13.43 -11.96 17.53
CA ASP A 28 -12.89 -13.14 18.21
C ASP A 28 -11.72 -13.81 17.49
N ILE A 29 -11.31 -13.29 16.34
CA ILE A 29 -10.19 -13.83 15.56
C ILE A 29 -9.07 -12.79 15.39
N PRO A 30 -7.81 -13.23 15.22
CA PRO A 30 -6.73 -12.31 14.90
C PRO A 30 -7.03 -11.59 13.58
N ALA A 31 -6.84 -10.27 13.56
CA ALA A 31 -7.09 -9.44 12.38
C ALA A 31 -5.87 -8.60 12.01
N VAL A 32 -5.61 -8.45 10.72
CA VAL A 32 -4.61 -7.53 10.21
C VAL A 32 -5.25 -6.61 9.19
N PHE A 33 -4.98 -5.32 9.36
CA PHE A 33 -5.39 -4.29 8.42
C PHE A 33 -4.14 -3.65 7.85
N ILE A 34 -4.02 -3.68 6.53
CA ILE A 34 -2.98 -2.98 5.79
C ILE A 34 -3.65 -1.76 5.18
N THR A 35 -3.10 -0.58 5.40
CA THR A 35 -3.61 0.67 4.82
C THR A 35 -2.46 1.53 4.34
N MET A 36 -2.73 2.42 3.38
CA MET A 36 -1.75 3.41 2.96
C MET A 36 -1.80 4.67 3.85
N ASN A 37 -0.64 5.25 4.18
CA ASN A 37 -0.53 6.37 5.11
C ASN A 37 -1.25 7.65 4.65
N ARG A 38 -1.37 7.86 3.33
CA ARG A 38 -2.05 9.04 2.79
C ARG A 38 -3.55 8.85 2.63
N ASP A 39 -4.07 7.65 2.91
CA ASP A 39 -5.48 7.34 2.84
C ASP A 39 -6.21 7.58 4.18
N THR A 40 -6.26 8.84 4.58
CA THR A 40 -6.83 9.25 5.87
C THR A 40 -8.31 8.88 6.06
N LYS A 41 -9.06 8.64 4.97
CA LYS A 41 -10.47 8.24 5.02
C LYS A 41 -10.63 6.80 5.50
N ILE A 42 -9.69 5.92 5.15
CA ILE A 42 -9.65 4.52 5.57
C ILE A 42 -8.86 4.35 6.87
N GLU A 43 -7.73 5.05 6.98
CA GLU A 43 -6.79 4.92 8.09
C GLU A 43 -7.47 5.19 9.44
N LYS A 44 -8.28 6.25 9.54
CA LYS A 44 -8.93 6.62 10.81
C LYS A 44 -9.92 5.56 11.31
N PRO A 45 -10.89 5.08 10.50
CA PRO A 45 -11.75 3.96 10.88
C PRO A 45 -10.98 2.70 11.27
N VAL A 46 -9.95 2.34 10.52
CA VAL A 46 -9.11 1.15 10.80
C VAL A 46 -8.38 1.31 12.13
N ALA A 47 -7.72 2.43 12.36
CA ALA A 47 -7.01 2.71 13.61
C ALA A 47 -7.95 2.71 14.83
N LEU A 48 -9.20 3.15 14.65
CA LEU A 48 -10.22 3.02 15.70
C LEU A 48 -10.62 1.56 15.93
N ALA A 49 -10.83 0.78 14.88
CA ALA A 49 -11.16 -0.64 14.99
C ALA A 49 -10.04 -1.42 15.69
N VAL A 50 -8.78 -1.24 15.28
CA VAL A 50 -7.63 -1.90 15.92
C VAL A 50 -7.51 -1.52 17.40
N ARG A 51 -7.70 -0.24 17.76
CA ARG A 51 -7.73 0.18 19.17
C ARG A 51 -8.83 -0.50 19.98
N LYS A 52 -10.03 -0.66 19.40
CA LYS A 52 -11.14 -1.36 20.06
C LYS A 52 -10.83 -2.85 20.26
N MET A 53 -10.28 -3.52 19.25
CA MET A 53 -9.91 -4.94 19.31
C MET A 53 -8.78 -5.22 20.31
N ASN A 54 -7.89 -4.26 20.51
CA ASN A 54 -6.76 -4.34 21.46
C ASN A 54 -7.05 -3.62 22.79
N SER A 55 -8.32 -3.41 23.15
CA SER A 55 -8.69 -2.65 24.35
C SER A 55 -8.45 -3.42 25.65
N LYS A 56 -8.36 -4.76 25.60
CA LYS A 56 -8.06 -5.62 26.75
C LYS A 56 -6.55 -5.69 27.00
N ILE A 57 -6.15 -5.45 28.24
CA ILE A 57 -4.74 -5.51 28.67
C ILE A 57 -4.18 -6.92 28.43
N GLY A 58 -3.00 -7.00 27.80
CA GLY A 58 -2.33 -8.27 27.48
C GLY A 58 -2.80 -8.95 26.18
N GLU A 59 -3.83 -8.41 25.51
CA GLU A 59 -4.32 -8.94 24.24
C GLU A 59 -3.88 -8.05 23.06
N THR A 60 -3.26 -8.65 22.03
CA THR A 60 -3.07 -7.99 20.72
C THR A 60 -3.76 -8.85 19.67
N LYS A 61 -5.05 -8.59 19.48
CA LYS A 61 -5.91 -9.27 18.50
C LYS A 61 -5.77 -8.68 17.11
N ALA A 62 -5.48 -7.39 17.01
CA ALA A 62 -5.41 -6.69 15.75
C ALA A 62 -4.04 -6.04 15.50
N LEU A 63 -3.58 -6.08 14.25
CA LEU A 63 -2.42 -5.35 13.76
C LEU A 63 -2.84 -4.35 12.69
N HIS A 64 -2.32 -3.12 12.76
CA HIS A 64 -2.49 -2.10 11.73
C HIS A 64 -1.16 -1.82 11.06
N ILE A 65 -0.97 -2.34 9.84
CA ILE A 65 0.20 -2.08 9.01
C ILE A 65 -0.08 -0.84 8.17
N LYS A 66 0.86 0.10 8.23
CA LYS A 66 0.76 1.44 7.65
C LYS A 66 1.82 1.62 6.59
N LEU A 67 1.43 1.43 5.33
CA LEU A 67 2.35 1.47 4.20
C LEU A 67 2.65 2.92 3.81
N PRO A 68 3.93 3.29 3.69
CA PRO A 68 4.31 4.61 3.21
C PRO A 68 4.03 4.77 1.70
N PRO A 69 4.04 6.02 1.19
CA PRO A 69 4.18 6.27 -0.24
C PRO A 69 5.43 5.56 -0.80
N ILE A 70 5.42 5.27 -2.09
CA ILE A 70 6.56 4.64 -2.75
C ILE A 70 7.38 5.75 -3.43
N PRO A 71 8.66 5.92 -3.07
CA PRO A 71 9.54 6.85 -3.78
C PRO A 71 9.72 6.45 -5.25
N LEU A 72 9.72 7.42 -6.15
CA LEU A 72 10.00 7.22 -7.57
C LEU A 72 11.52 7.20 -7.76
N THR A 73 12.12 6.01 -7.70
CA THR A 73 13.52 5.78 -8.08
C THR A 73 13.72 6.02 -9.57
N ASP A 74 14.96 6.26 -9.99
CA ASP A 74 15.32 6.46 -11.40
C ASP A 74 14.78 5.36 -12.32
N THR A 75 14.73 4.10 -11.85
CA THR A 75 14.21 2.94 -12.60
C THR A 75 12.72 2.66 -12.42
N PHE A 76 12.00 3.47 -11.64
CA PHE A 76 10.63 3.18 -11.19
C PHE A 76 9.68 2.78 -12.32
N PHE A 77 9.66 3.53 -13.42
CA PHE A 77 8.75 3.24 -14.55
C PHE A 77 9.17 2.02 -15.35
N ALA A 78 10.48 1.81 -15.53
CA ALA A 78 11.01 0.63 -16.19
C ALA A 78 10.68 -0.65 -15.40
N ASP A 79 10.78 -0.59 -14.08
CA ASP A 79 10.53 -1.72 -13.18
C ASP A 79 9.02 -2.04 -13.07
N ARG A 80 8.16 -1.01 -13.10
CA ARG A 80 6.72 -1.15 -12.85
C ARG A 80 5.87 -1.36 -14.11
N ILE A 81 6.27 -0.78 -15.25
CA ILE A 81 5.55 -0.84 -16.53
C ILE A 81 6.40 -1.62 -17.55
N GLY A 82 6.97 -2.75 -17.12
CA GLY A 82 8.02 -3.48 -17.86
C GLY A 82 7.76 -3.64 -19.37
N GLY A 83 8.82 -3.50 -20.16
CA GLY A 83 8.79 -3.65 -21.62
C GLY A 83 8.44 -2.39 -22.40
N TYR A 84 7.98 -1.32 -21.74
CA TYR A 84 7.61 -0.06 -22.40
C TYR A 84 8.64 1.06 -22.23
N TYR A 85 9.40 1.06 -21.13
CA TYR A 85 10.39 2.09 -20.83
C TYR A 85 11.74 1.46 -20.50
N SER A 86 12.82 2.02 -21.05
CA SER A 86 14.17 1.69 -20.62
C SER A 86 14.49 2.38 -19.29
N ALA A 87 15.57 1.94 -18.62
CA ALA A 87 16.04 2.59 -17.39
C ALA A 87 16.37 4.07 -17.63
N GLU A 88 17.00 4.41 -18.75
CA GLU A 88 17.35 5.78 -19.12
C GLU A 88 16.12 6.66 -19.31
N ILE A 89 15.09 6.14 -20.01
CA ILE A 89 13.83 6.86 -20.19
C ILE A 89 13.12 7.04 -18.84
N SER A 90 13.12 6.02 -17.98
CA SER A 90 12.58 6.13 -16.63
C SER A 90 13.28 7.24 -15.83
N THR A 91 14.62 7.33 -15.89
CA THR A 91 15.39 8.40 -15.23
C THR A 91 14.97 9.78 -15.73
N GLU A 92 14.82 9.96 -17.05
CA GLU A 92 14.35 11.22 -17.64
C GLU A 92 12.92 11.57 -17.23
N MET A 93 12.05 10.56 -17.06
CA MET A 93 10.69 10.75 -16.58
C MET A 93 10.67 11.23 -15.12
N VAL A 94 11.44 10.58 -14.24
CA VAL A 94 11.57 10.99 -12.83
C VAL A 94 12.12 12.41 -12.72
N ARG A 95 13.18 12.74 -13.47
CA ARG A 95 13.71 14.10 -13.52
C ARG A 95 12.67 15.11 -14.01
N SER A 96 11.88 14.74 -15.02
CA SER A 96 10.81 15.60 -15.52
C SER A 96 9.71 15.83 -14.48
N LEU A 97 9.44 14.87 -13.60
CA LEU A 97 8.49 15.02 -12.50
C LEU A 97 9.03 15.94 -11.40
N HIS A 98 10.33 15.88 -11.10
CA HIS A 98 11.02 16.83 -10.21
C HIS A 98 10.92 18.25 -10.73
N ASN A 99 11.31 18.48 -11.99
CA ASN A 99 11.28 19.80 -12.63
C ASN A 99 9.87 20.41 -12.72
N CYS A 100 8.85 19.57 -12.55
CA CYS A 100 7.45 19.95 -12.55
C CYS A 100 6.85 20.04 -11.13
N ASP A 101 7.63 19.93 -10.06
CA ASP A 101 7.13 19.89 -8.68
C ASP A 101 6.04 18.84 -8.47
N ILE A 102 6.12 17.69 -9.15
CA ILE A 102 5.18 16.57 -8.93
C ILE A 102 5.69 15.68 -7.80
N ILE A 103 7.00 15.52 -7.70
CA ILE A 103 7.69 14.82 -6.63
C ILE A 103 8.59 15.78 -5.84
N ASN A 104 8.83 15.48 -4.57
CA ASN A 104 9.72 16.24 -3.68
C ASN A 104 11.15 15.67 -3.69
N ASP A 105 12.06 16.28 -2.92
CA ASP A 105 13.46 15.84 -2.76
C ASP A 105 13.62 14.41 -2.23
N SER A 106 12.58 13.85 -1.61
CA SER A 106 12.53 12.44 -1.19
C SER A 106 11.96 11.50 -2.26
N ASN A 107 11.81 11.99 -3.49
CA ASN A 107 11.20 11.31 -4.64
C ASN A 107 9.73 10.90 -4.43
N GLU A 108 9.01 11.50 -3.48
CA GLU A 108 7.61 11.18 -3.22
C GLU A 108 6.68 12.13 -3.96
N ILE A 109 5.59 11.61 -4.53
CA ILE A 109 4.56 12.43 -5.18
C ILE A 109 3.91 13.36 -4.14
N ILE A 110 3.87 14.67 -4.40
CA ILE A 110 3.38 15.64 -3.40
C ILE A 110 1.87 15.88 -3.45
N ARG A 111 1.21 15.56 -4.56
CA ARG A 111 -0.22 15.80 -4.78
C ARG A 111 -0.89 14.58 -5.39
N ASN A 112 -2.13 14.32 -4.98
CA ASN A 112 -2.88 13.16 -5.45
C ASN A 112 -3.08 13.20 -6.98
N PRO A 113 -2.51 12.24 -7.74
CA PRO A 113 -2.58 12.19 -9.20
C PRO A 113 -3.99 11.94 -9.76
N ARG A 114 -4.94 11.45 -8.94
CA ARG A 114 -6.36 11.20 -9.29
C ARG A 114 -7.26 12.41 -9.08
N LYS A 115 -6.81 13.48 -8.41
CA LYS A 115 -7.70 14.62 -8.15
C LYS A 115 -8.18 15.21 -9.48
N PRO A 116 -9.50 15.50 -9.61
CA PRO A 116 -10.09 16.00 -10.84
C PRO A 116 -9.65 17.46 -11.07
N GLU A 117 -8.42 17.64 -11.53
CA GLU A 117 -8.00 18.87 -12.18
C GLU A 117 -8.38 18.74 -13.66
N LYS A 118 -8.82 19.84 -14.29
CA LYS A 118 -9.16 19.86 -15.73
C LYS A 118 -8.02 19.28 -16.60
N LYS A 119 -6.76 19.38 -16.13
CA LYS A 119 -5.58 18.71 -16.68
C LYS A 119 -4.57 18.44 -15.55
N PRO A 120 -4.41 17.19 -15.07
CA PRO A 120 -3.42 16.88 -14.04
C PRO A 120 -2.00 17.25 -14.51
N LYS A 121 -1.25 18.02 -13.70
CA LYS A 121 0.08 18.56 -14.06
C LYS A 121 1.06 17.48 -14.53
N TRP A 122 1.03 16.30 -13.92
CA TRP A 122 1.88 15.16 -14.28
C TRP A 122 1.71 14.74 -15.75
N LYS A 123 0.51 14.88 -16.33
CA LYS A 123 0.25 14.51 -17.72
C LYS A 123 1.06 15.36 -18.68
N ASN A 124 1.18 16.65 -18.41
CA ASN A 124 1.96 17.57 -19.24
C ASN A 124 3.46 17.26 -19.14
N CYS A 125 3.93 16.90 -17.95
CA CYS A 125 5.33 16.57 -17.70
C CYS A 125 5.76 15.28 -18.38
N LEU A 126 4.87 14.28 -18.38
CA LEU A 126 5.16 12.98 -18.98
C LEU A 126 4.73 12.85 -20.43
N LYS A 127 4.02 13.83 -21.00
CA LYS A 127 3.44 13.77 -22.35
C LYS A 127 4.44 13.37 -23.43
N ARG A 128 5.70 13.83 -23.34
CA ARG A 128 6.74 13.53 -24.33
C ARG A 128 7.24 12.08 -24.28
N PHE A 129 6.99 11.38 -23.17
CA PHE A 129 7.38 10.00 -22.96
C PHE A 129 6.21 9.03 -23.18
N ALA A 130 4.97 9.54 -23.14
CA ALA A 130 3.79 8.73 -23.40
C ALA A 130 3.86 8.16 -24.82
N LEU A 131 4.07 6.84 -24.90
CA LEU A 131 3.99 6.11 -26.16
C LEU A 131 2.52 6.02 -26.54
N ALA A 132 2.13 6.64 -27.66
CA ALA A 132 0.73 6.73 -28.09
C ALA A 132 0.05 5.35 -28.24
N SER A 133 0.83 4.28 -28.45
CA SER A 133 0.36 2.89 -28.53
C SER A 133 0.30 2.15 -27.19
N ALA A 134 0.86 2.70 -26.12
CA ALA A 134 1.00 2.03 -24.82
C ALA A 134 0.35 2.78 -23.65
N ASP A 135 0.08 4.07 -23.78
CA ASP A 135 -0.47 4.87 -22.69
C ASP A 135 -1.52 5.88 -23.17
N SER A 136 -2.77 5.66 -22.75
CA SER A 136 -3.91 6.53 -23.08
C SER A 136 -3.86 7.88 -22.38
N MET A 137 -3.06 8.01 -21.31
CA MET A 137 -3.03 9.14 -20.38
C MET A 137 -4.41 9.44 -19.77
N VAL A 138 -5.36 8.49 -19.83
CA VAL A 138 -6.68 8.55 -19.20
C VAL A 138 -6.58 7.97 -17.80
N SER A 139 -7.26 8.59 -16.82
CA SER A 139 -7.23 8.07 -15.44
C SER A 139 -7.80 6.66 -15.43
N ASP A 140 -7.16 5.76 -14.69
CA ASP A 140 -7.57 4.36 -14.49
C ASP A 140 -7.42 3.44 -15.73
N GLU A 141 -7.02 3.97 -16.89
CA GLU A 141 -6.68 3.19 -18.09
C GLU A 141 -5.18 3.29 -18.46
N SER A 142 -4.55 4.38 -18.03
CA SER A 142 -3.14 4.68 -18.29
C SER A 142 -2.24 3.91 -17.33
N PRO A 143 -1.29 3.08 -17.83
CA PRO A 143 -0.29 2.45 -16.97
C PRO A 143 0.51 3.46 -16.17
N LEU A 144 0.82 4.64 -16.72
CA LEU A 144 1.45 5.73 -15.96
C LEU A 144 0.55 6.24 -14.84
N ALA A 145 -0.74 6.45 -15.10
CA ALA A 145 -1.67 6.89 -14.06
C ALA A 145 -1.77 5.86 -12.93
N GLU A 146 -1.86 4.57 -13.27
CA GLU A 146 -1.91 3.47 -12.29
C GLU A 146 -0.69 3.48 -11.38
N VAL A 147 0.53 3.41 -11.93
CA VAL A 147 1.74 3.35 -11.11
C VAL A 147 1.98 4.63 -10.30
N LEU A 148 1.57 5.80 -10.81
CA LEU A 148 1.61 7.06 -10.06
C LEU A 148 0.59 7.07 -8.91
N ASN A 149 -0.61 6.51 -9.12
CA ASN A 149 -1.60 6.36 -8.06
C ASN A 149 -1.09 5.43 -6.95
N THR A 150 -0.52 4.29 -7.33
CA THR A 150 0.12 3.34 -6.41
C THR A 150 1.24 4.03 -5.63
N ALA A 151 2.13 4.76 -6.31
CA ALA A 151 3.22 5.46 -5.65
C ALA A 151 2.76 6.57 -4.70
N PHE A 152 1.68 7.27 -5.04
CA PHE A 152 1.11 8.30 -4.16
C PHE A 152 0.62 7.71 -2.82
N GLY A 153 0.22 6.43 -2.81
CA GLY A 153 -0.19 5.72 -1.61
C GLY A 153 -1.61 6.07 -1.16
N MET A 154 -2.57 5.96 -2.07
CA MET A 154 -4.01 6.03 -1.76
C MET A 154 -4.74 4.83 -2.36
N HIS A 155 -5.61 4.17 -1.56
CA HIS A 155 -6.56 3.14 -2.02
C HIS A 155 -6.02 2.16 -3.08
N GLU A 156 -5.01 1.36 -2.74
CA GLU A 156 -4.43 0.36 -3.63
C GLU A 156 -4.09 -0.91 -2.82
N ALA A 157 -4.35 -2.08 -3.39
CA ALA A 157 -3.88 -3.33 -2.82
C ALA A 157 -2.36 -3.43 -3.01
N SER A 158 -1.63 -3.82 -1.98
CA SER A 158 -0.18 -3.97 -2.06
C SER A 158 0.26 -5.34 -1.57
N ARG A 159 1.33 -5.85 -2.16
CA ARG A 159 2.03 -7.04 -1.65
C ARG A 159 2.88 -6.69 -0.42
N ASP A 160 3.20 -5.41 -0.23
CA ASP A 160 3.95 -4.94 0.93
C ASP A 160 3.13 -5.13 2.21
N GLY A 161 3.79 -5.49 3.30
CA GLY A 161 3.13 -5.82 4.57
C GLY A 161 2.45 -7.18 4.62
N VAL A 162 2.22 -7.88 3.49
CA VAL A 162 1.58 -9.21 3.49
C VAL A 162 2.39 -10.23 4.27
N LYS A 163 3.72 -10.23 4.13
CA LYS A 163 4.59 -11.15 4.89
C LYS A 163 4.48 -10.93 6.41
N GLU A 164 4.49 -9.66 6.83
CA GLU A 164 4.30 -9.29 8.24
C GLU A 164 2.91 -9.69 8.73
N ALA A 165 1.87 -9.43 7.94
CA ALA A 165 0.51 -9.82 8.24
C ALA A 165 0.37 -11.34 8.44
N LEU A 166 0.89 -12.14 7.51
CA LEU A 166 0.84 -13.60 7.61
C LEU A 166 1.64 -14.11 8.82
N THR A 167 2.77 -13.47 9.13
CA THR A 167 3.57 -13.79 10.32
C THR A 167 2.78 -13.53 11.60
N PHE A 168 2.11 -12.38 11.69
CA PHE A 168 1.24 -12.03 12.81
C PHE A 168 0.11 -13.05 12.99
N LEU A 169 -0.61 -13.37 11.90
CA LEU A 169 -1.73 -14.31 11.93
C LEU A 169 -1.28 -15.72 12.35
N LYS A 170 -0.14 -16.19 11.81
CA LYS A 170 0.44 -17.49 12.18
C LYS A 170 0.79 -17.56 13.67
N ASN A 171 1.45 -16.54 14.21
CA ASN A 171 1.87 -16.51 15.61
C ASN A 171 0.67 -16.50 16.57
N ARG A 172 -0.47 -15.97 16.14
CA ARG A 172 -1.71 -15.94 16.93
C ARG A 172 -2.55 -17.20 16.77
N ALA A 173 -2.56 -17.81 15.58
CA ALA A 173 -3.24 -19.08 15.35
C ALA A 173 -2.56 -20.25 16.08
N GLY A 174 -1.24 -20.20 16.25
CA GLY A 174 -0.45 -21.23 16.95
C GLY A 174 -0.42 -21.10 18.48
N ASN A 175 -1.02 -20.07 19.09
CA ASN A 175 -0.96 -19.85 20.53
C ASN A 175 -2.30 -19.30 21.09
N PRO A 176 -3.28 -20.17 21.40
CA PRO A 176 -4.55 -19.74 21.99
C PRO A 176 -4.41 -19.24 23.45
N LYS A 177 -3.26 -19.43 24.09
CA LYS A 177 -2.90 -18.89 25.41
C LYS A 177 -1.40 -18.60 25.44
N ILE A 178 -0.99 -17.64 26.27
CA ILE A 178 0.39 -17.26 26.61
C ILE A 178 0.96 -16.12 25.75
N PHE A 179 0.70 -14.89 26.18
CA PHE A 179 1.75 -13.88 26.32
C PHE A 179 1.73 -13.44 27.79
N ASP A 180 2.65 -13.98 28.58
CA ASP A 180 2.98 -13.46 29.90
C ASP A 180 3.94 -12.28 29.68
N CYS A 181 3.55 -11.08 30.11
CA CYS A 181 4.32 -9.84 29.91
C CYS A 181 5.47 -9.68 30.92
N ASN A 182 5.87 -10.72 31.65
CA ASN A 182 6.88 -10.65 32.71
C ASN A 182 8.14 -11.49 32.45
N GLN A 183 8.86 -11.21 31.36
CA GLN A 183 10.29 -11.55 31.29
C GLN A 183 11.12 -10.33 30.89
N LYS A 184 11.61 -9.63 31.91
CA LYS A 184 12.84 -8.83 31.91
C LYS A 184 13.81 -9.50 32.87
#